data_AF-V6M5C5-F1
#
_entry.id   AF-V6M5C5-F1
#
_cell.length_a   1.000
_cell.length_b   1.000
_cell.length_c   1.000
_cell.angle_alpha   90.00
_cell.angle_beta   90.00
_cell.angle_gamma   90.00
#
_symmetry.space_group_name_H-M   'P 1'
#
loop_
_entity.id
_entity.type
_entity.pdbx_description
1 polymer ?
#
loop_
_entity_poly.entity_id
_entity_poly.type
_entity_poly.pdbx_seq_one_letter_code
_entity_poly.pdbx_strand_id
1 'polypeptide(L)' 'MRDILLEKIELLRQRMVNMGLEFGLDHPKVLEYSIQIDQLHNELNQIDHSLSKVVDTSSKKSYRFYLLENKAHFA' A
#
# COMPACT_ATOMS: atom_id res chain seq x y z
N MET A 1 8.77 -2.25 -13.17
CA MET A 1 8.03 -3.29 -12.41
C MET A 1 7.49 -2.72 -11.10
N ARG A 2 8.34 -2.08 -10.29
CA ARG A 2 7.95 -1.36 -9.07
C ARG A 2 6.86 -0.30 -9.31
N ASP A 3 7.04 0.57 -10.30
CA ASP A 3 6.10 1.66 -10.59
C ASP A 3 4.73 1.15 -11.05
N ILE A 4 4.72 0.04 -11.80
CA ILE A 4 3.48 -0.62 -12.27
C ILE A 4 2.69 -1.20 -11.07
N LEU A 5 3.39 -1.77 -10.09
CA LEU A 5 2.75 -2.27 -8.86
C LEU A 5 2.18 -1.12 -8.03
N LEU A 6 2.92 -0.02 -7.89
CA LEU A 6 2.46 1.18 -7.18
C LEU A 6 1.22 1.79 -7.84
N GLU A 7 1.22 1.92 -9.16
CA GLU A 7 0.06 2.41 -9.92
C GLU A 7 -1.16 1.50 -9.73
N LYS A 8 -0.95 0.17 -9.77
CA LYS A 8 -2.02 -0.81 -9.55
C LYS A 8 -2.60 -0.73 -8.14
N ILE A 9 -1.75 -0.55 -7.12
CA ILE A 9 -2.17 -0.36 -5.73
C ILE A 9 -3.01 0.92 -5.60
N GLU A 10 -2.56 2.04 -6.16
CA GLU A 10 -3.28 3.32 -6.13
C GLU A 10 -4.67 3.20 -6.77
N LEU A 11 -4.74 2.58 -7.95
CA LEU A 11 -5.99 2.39 -8.68
C LEU A 11 -6.98 1.51 -7.90
N LEU A 12 -6.51 0.45 -7.25
CA LEU A 12 -7.34 -0.37 -6.37
C LEU A 12 -7.80 0.41 -5.13
N ARG A 13 -6.93 1.24 -4.54
CA ARG A 13 -7.32 2.08 -3.40
C ARG A 13 -8.43 3.04 -3.77
N GLN A 14 -8.34 3.69 -4.93
CA GLN A 14 -9.38 4.61 -5.39
C GLN A 14 -10.73 3.88 -5.59
N ARG A 15 -10.72 2.69 -6.19
CA ARG A 15 -11.93 1.86 -6.34
C ARG A 15 -12.51 1.45 -5.00
N MET A 16 -11.67 1.05 -4.05
CA MET A 16 -12.08 0.70 -2.69
C MET A 16 -12.75 1.88 -1.98
N VAL A 17 -12.13 3.07 -2.04
CA VAL A 17 -12.68 4.28 -1.42
C VAL A 17 -14.02 4.64 -2.05
N ASN A 18 -14.12 4.67 -3.38
CA ASN A 18 -15.39 4.97 -4.06
C ASN A 18 -16.47 3.97 -3.66
N MET A 19 -16.13 2.68 -3.57
CA MET A 19 -17.08 1.66 -3.12
C MET A 19 -17.49 1.82 -1.66
N GLY A 20 -16.56 2.19 -0.79
CA GLY A 20 -16.83 2.49 0.62
C GLY A 20 -17.71 3.71 0.81
N LEU A 21 -17.57 4.72 -0.06
CA LEU A 21 -18.42 5.91 -0.08
C LEU A 21 -19.85 5.59 -0.56
N GLU A 22 -19.99 4.71 -1.55
CA GLU A 22 -21.30 4.35 -2.12
C GLU A 22 -22.07 3.33 -1.27
N PHE A 23 -21.39 2.32 -0.71
CA PHE A 23 -22.03 1.15 -0.08
C PHE A 23 -21.63 0.91 1.37
N GLY A 24 -20.73 1.74 1.93
CA GLY A 24 -20.18 1.57 3.27
C GLY A 24 -18.93 0.69 3.31
N LEU A 25 -18.15 0.82 4.39
CA LEU A 25 -16.86 0.13 4.54
C LEU A 25 -17.01 -1.38 4.79
N ASP A 26 -18.15 -1.82 5.34
CA ASP A 26 -18.45 -3.23 5.59
C ASP A 26 -18.89 -3.99 4.33
N HIS A 27 -18.97 -3.31 3.19
CA HIS A 27 -19.36 -3.94 1.93
C HIS A 27 -18.31 -5.00 1.50
N PRO A 28 -18.70 -6.22 1.12
CA PRO A 28 -17.77 -7.32 0.86
C PRO A 28 -16.72 -6.99 -0.21
N LYS A 29 -17.06 -6.19 -1.23
CA LYS A 29 -16.10 -5.75 -2.25
C LYS A 29 -15.03 -4.81 -1.69
N VAL A 30 -15.35 -4.00 -0.69
CA VAL A 30 -14.37 -3.11 -0.03
C VAL A 30 -13.34 -3.95 0.71
N LEU A 31 -13.81 -4.97 1.43
CA LEU A 31 -12.94 -5.96 2.10
C LEU A 31 -12.08 -6.72 1.09
N GLU A 32 -12.66 -7.14 -0.03
CA GLU A 32 -11.93 -7.80 -1.11
C GLU A 32 -10.82 -6.92 -1.69
N TYR A 33 -11.11 -5.64 -1.97
CA TYR A 33 -10.11 -4.69 -2.42
C TYR A 33 -9.00 -4.47 -1.38
N SER A 34 -9.35 -4.40 -0.08
CA SER A 34 -8.36 -4.29 1.00
C SER A 34 -7.38 -5.47 0.98
N ILE A 35 -7.88 -6.69 0.84
CA ILE A 35 -7.06 -7.91 0.78
C ILE A 35 -6.14 -7.88 -0.44
N GLN A 36 -6.65 -7.48 -1.61
CA GLN A 36 -5.85 -7.39 -2.84
C GLN A 36 -4.74 -6.34 -2.74
N ILE A 37 -5.04 -5.18 -2.12
CA ILE A 37 -4.06 -4.11 -1.88
C ILE A 37 -2.93 -4.62 -0.98
N ASP A 38 -3.27 -5.29 0.12
CA ASP A 38 -2.28 -5.88 1.05
C ASP A 38 -1.38 -6.91 0.36
N GLN A 39 -1.95 -7.76 -0.49
CA GLN A 39 -1.18 -8.75 -1.25
C GLN A 39 -0.16 -8.07 -2.18
N LEU A 40 -0.58 -7.04 -2.92
CA LEU A 40 0.32 -6.28 -3.79
C LEU A 40 1.40 -5.52 -3.02
N HIS A 41 1.07 -4.98 -1.84
CA HIS A 41 2.06 -4.38 -0.95
C HIS A 41 3.10 -5.41 -0.48
N ASN A 42 2.67 -6.63 -0.14
CA ASN A 42 3.59 -7.70 0.25
C ASN A 42 4.48 -8.15 -0.90
N GLU A 43 3.96 -8.23 -2.13
CA GLU A 43 4.74 -8.51 -3.33
C GLU A 43 5.78 -7.42 -3.59
N LEU A 44 5.37 -6.15 -3.48
CA LEU A 44 6.25 -5.00 -3.66
C LEU A 44 7.40 -5.00 -2.65
N ASN A 45 7.08 -5.25 -1.37
CA ASN A 45 8.07 -5.35 -0.30
C ASN A 45 9.05 -6.51 -0.55
N GLN A 46 8.57 -7.66 -1.02
CA GLN A 46 9.44 -8.79 -1.37
C GLN A 46 10.40 -8.46 -2.50
N ILE A 47 9.93 -7.78 -3.55
CA ILE A 47 10.79 -7.33 -4.66
C ILE A 47 11.84 -6.35 -4.14
N ASP A 48 11.44 -5.33 -3.37
CA ASP A 48 12.38 -4.34 -2.79
C ASP A 48 13.41 -5.02 -1.88
N HIS A 49 13.00 -5.99 -1.05
CA HIS A 49 13.92 -6.77 -0.20
C HIS A 49 14.84 -7.69 -1.01
N SER A 50 14.36 -8.32 -2.09
CA SER A 50 15.17 -9.18 -2.94
C SER A 50 16.27 -8.42 -3.67
N LEU A 51 15.98 -7.19 -4.13
CA LEU A 51 16.96 -6.29 -4.74
C LEU A 51 17.98 -5.80 -3.70
N SER A 52 17.54 -5.58 -2.46
CA SER A 52 18.42 -5.19 -1.35
C SER A 52 19.45 -6.28 -1.03
N LYS A 53 19.06 -7.57 -1.06
CA LYS A 53 19.97 -8.71 -0.78
C LYS A 53 21.11 -8.89 -1.80
N VAL A 54 20.96 -8.38 -3.03
CA VAL A 54 22.04 -8.41 -4.03
C VAL A 54 23.07 -7.29 -3.78
N VAL A 55 22.68 -6.24 -3.04
CA VAL A 55 23.55 -5.10 -2.68
C VAL A 55 24.09 -5.21 -1.24
N ASP A 56 23.42 -5.97 -0.37
CA ASP A 56 23.72 -6.08 1.06
C ASP A 56 24.67 -7.22 1.45
N THR A 57 25.88 -7.24 0.87
CA THR A 57 27.08 -7.46 1.70
C THR A 57 27.43 -6.21 2.52
N SER A 58 26.73 -5.08 2.36
CA SER A 58 26.98 -3.87 3.14
C SER A 58 25.76 -2.93 3.20
N SER A 59 25.26 -2.73 4.42
CA SER A 59 24.41 -1.60 4.88
C SER A 59 22.88 -1.73 4.81
N LYS A 60 22.34 -2.45 5.80
CA LYS A 60 20.97 -2.27 6.34
C LYS A 60 20.59 -0.78 6.41
N LYS A 61 19.77 -0.29 5.47
CA LYS A 61 19.09 1.00 5.62
C LYS A 61 17.64 0.75 6.00
N SER A 62 17.34 1.02 7.27
CA SER A 62 15.99 1.05 7.84
C SER A 62 15.17 2.11 7.14
N TYR A 63 14.26 1.71 6.25
CA TYR A 63 13.25 2.62 5.71
C TYR A 63 12.33 3.08 6.84
N ARG A 64 12.46 4.34 7.22
CA ARG A 64 11.66 5.00 8.26
C ARG A 64 10.44 5.62 7.59
N PHE A 65 9.30 4.95 7.67
CA PHE A 65 8.02 5.53 7.28
C PHE A 65 7.65 6.63 8.28
N TYR A 66 7.45 7.85 7.81
CA TYR A 66 6.83 8.91 8.59
C TYR A 66 5.33 8.87 8.29
N LEU A 67 4.53 8.49 9.28
CA LEU A 67 3.09 8.75 9.25
C LEU A 67 2.93 10.26 9.39
N LEU A 68 2.66 10.94 8.28
CA LEU A 68 2.25 12.34 8.31
C LEU A 68 0.79 12.36 8.74
N GLU A 69 0.56 12.35 10.06
CA GLU A 69 -0.75 12.62 10.63
C GLU A 69 -1.14 14.05 10.23
N ASN A 70 -1.99 14.17 9.21
CA ASN A 70 -2.71 15.39 8.95
C ASN A 70 -3.58 15.66 10.18
N LYS A 71 -3.19 16.65 10.99
CA LYS A 71 -4.01 17.19 12.07
C LYS A 71 -5.28 17.77 11.47
N ALA A 72 -6.33 16.97 11.37
CA ALA A 72 -7.67 17.46 11.15
C ALA A 72 -8.10 18.22 12.41
N HIS A 73 -7.99 19.54 12.36
CA HIS A 73 -8.65 20.41 13.33
C HIS A 73 -10.15 20.35 13.04
N PHE A 74 -10.88 19.55 13.81
CA PHE A 74 -12.33 19.68 13.90
C PHE A 74 -12.61 20.90 14.80
N ALA A 75 -13.07 21.98 14.19
CA ALA A 75 -13.61 23.17 14.83
C ALA A 75 -15.11 23.25 14.56
#